data_AF-A0A2P4YPF1-F1
#
_entry.id   AF-A0A2P4YPF1-F1
#
_cell.length_a   1.000
_cell.length_b   1.000
_cell.length_c   1.000
_cell.angle_alpha   90.00
_cell.angle_beta   90.00
_cell.angle_gamma   90.00
#
_symmetry.space_group_name_H-M   'P 1'
#
loop_
_entity.id
_entity.type
_entity.pdbx_description
1 polymer ?
#
loop_
_entity_poly.entity_id
_entity_poly.type
_entity_poly.pdbx_seq_one_letter_code
_entity_poly.pdbx_strand_id
1 'polypeptide(L)'
;MVEVPVRAWTTVWLMQQGGYGNYDQQQGGYGQQPQQQYGQQQQYDQQQYAQQGGYDQQQSQLNLCVRLSLRTLPVGQDAIRDQYGQQQQGGYDQYGQQGGYQQGMQPQEWDFHAMEAKDGVRFSWNSWPCTKLEQTRCVMPTGCLYQPLKPIDGMPPAVEYDPIHCKACAAVLNPFCQVDFVSKLWVCPFCVTRNHFPPHYAENITQENLPAELIPQYTTLEYELQNRQAGPPVFVFCIDTCVPEEELEELKDSIQQTLNQLPPDALIGLVTFGTMVHVHELGFPEVPKSHVFRGNKDFTSQQVYDMLGLAATRKQQQQQMPGQPQQPQQQTSNSARFLLPVFECGFTLESILEDLQRDPWPVAADQRPQRCTGVAMSVCVGLLEATFRGQGARIMMFVGGPPTVGPGAIVSRDRKEDIRSHT
;
A
#
# COMPACT_ATOMS: atom_id res chain seq x y z
N MET A 1 11.81 -23.16 -8.92
CA MET A 1 10.73 -22.16 -8.92
C MET A 1 10.47 -21.84 -7.46
N VAL A 2 10.68 -20.59 -7.07
CA VAL A 2 10.59 -20.14 -5.68
C VAL A 2 9.10 -19.97 -5.35
N GLU A 3 8.61 -20.72 -4.37
CA GLU A 3 7.30 -20.49 -3.76
C GLU A 3 7.28 -19.07 -3.16
N VAL A 4 6.43 -18.21 -3.71
CA VAL A 4 6.11 -16.92 -3.09
C VAL A 4 4.74 -17.10 -2.45
N PRO A 5 4.62 -17.16 -1.11
CA PRO A 5 3.32 -17.21 -0.46
C PRO A 5 2.56 -15.91 -0.73
N VAL A 6 1.34 -16.04 -1.27
CA VAL A 6 0.42 -14.93 -1.50
C VAL A 6 -0.09 -14.45 -0.14
N ARG A 7 0.62 -13.50 0.48
CA ARG A 7 0.14 -12.80 1.69
C ARG A 7 -0.60 -11.53 1.26
N ALA A 8 -1.93 -11.55 1.40
CA ALA A 8 -2.79 -10.41 1.17
C ALA A 8 -2.59 -9.34 2.27
N TRP A 9 -2.24 -8.11 1.89
CA TRP A 9 -2.20 -7.00 2.84
C TRP A 9 -2.85 -5.73 2.29
N THR A 10 -3.63 -5.09 3.16
CA THR A 10 -4.29 -3.80 2.91
C THR A 10 -3.29 -2.68 3.19
N THR A 11 -2.89 -1.93 2.17
CA THR A 11 -2.16 -0.67 2.35
C THR A 11 -3.17 0.46 2.53
N VAL A 12 -3.40 0.90 3.78
CA VAL A 12 -4.12 2.15 4.04
C VAL A 12 -3.11 3.30 3.91
N TRP A 13 -3.11 3.95 2.75
CA TRP A 13 -2.52 5.28 2.61
C TRP A 13 -3.51 6.31 3.15
N LEU A 14 -3.24 6.84 4.35
CA LEU A 14 -3.85 8.08 4.82
C LEU A 14 -3.22 9.24 4.04
N MET A 15 -3.72 9.47 2.83
CA MET A 15 -3.55 10.75 2.15
C MET A 15 -4.39 11.78 2.92
N GLN A 16 -3.73 12.60 3.73
CA GLN A 16 -4.34 13.77 4.34
C GLN A 16 -4.59 14.79 3.22
N GLN A 17 -5.77 14.71 2.59
CA GLN A 17 -6.23 15.75 1.67
C GLN A 17 -6.59 16.98 2.50
N GLY A 18 -5.81 18.05 2.34
CA GLY A 18 -6.18 19.38 2.82
C GLY A 18 -7.44 19.85 2.12
N GLY A 19 -8.54 19.91 2.86
CA GLY A 19 -9.82 20.41 2.38
C GLY A 19 -9.74 21.89 2.03
N TYR A 20 -10.14 22.23 0.80
CA TYR A 20 -10.48 23.60 0.43
C TYR A 20 -11.81 23.95 1.10
N GLY A 21 -11.79 24.95 1.99
CA GLY A 21 -12.96 25.48 2.66
C GLY A 21 -13.93 26.15 1.69
N ASN A 22 -15.20 25.76 1.78
CA ASN A 22 -16.34 26.34 1.11
C ASN A 22 -16.61 27.74 1.72
N TYR A 23 -16.68 28.79 0.89
CA TYR A 23 -17.14 30.10 1.30
C TYR A 23 -18.66 30.17 1.13
N ASP A 24 -19.37 30.22 2.26
CA ASP A 24 -20.80 30.53 2.30
C ASP A 24 -21.04 32.02 1.98
N GLN A 25 -21.94 32.25 1.02
CA GLN A 25 -22.53 33.55 0.72
C GLN A 25 -23.58 33.90 1.77
N GLN A 26 -23.37 35.00 2.52
CA GLN A 26 -24.46 35.72 3.16
C GLN A 26 -24.42 37.20 2.77
N GLN A 27 -25.56 37.66 2.24
CA GLN A 27 -25.87 39.03 1.87
C GLN A 27 -26.22 39.86 3.11
N GLY A 28 -25.83 41.14 3.13
CA GLY A 28 -26.55 42.16 3.89
C GLY A 28 -25.73 43.38 4.35
N GLY A 29 -26.09 44.57 3.86
CA GLY A 29 -26.19 45.77 4.70
C GLY A 29 -25.10 46.85 4.56
N TYR A 30 -25.47 47.97 3.94
CA TYR A 30 -24.74 49.24 3.86
C TYR A 30 -24.62 49.96 5.23
N GLY A 31 -23.51 50.68 5.47
CA GLY A 31 -23.44 51.72 6.52
C GLY A 31 -22.04 52.31 6.83
N GLN A 32 -21.72 53.43 6.19
CA GLN A 32 -20.95 54.63 6.64
C GLN A 32 -19.62 54.54 7.45
N GLN A 33 -18.59 55.22 6.92
CA GLN A 33 -17.32 55.71 7.55
C GLN A 33 -17.56 57.01 8.40
N PRO A 34 -16.59 57.64 9.15
CA PRO A 34 -15.11 57.58 9.02
C PRO A 34 -14.19 57.71 10.29
N GLN A 35 -12.88 57.50 10.04
CA GLN A 35 -11.65 58.13 10.62
C GLN A 35 -11.27 58.05 12.11
N GLN A 36 -10.17 57.34 12.39
CA GLN A 36 -9.05 57.59 13.34
C GLN A 36 -8.20 56.30 13.40
N GLN A 37 -6.87 56.22 13.48
CA GLN A 37 -5.74 57.14 13.45
C GLN A 37 -4.49 56.25 13.34
N TYR A 38 -3.55 56.60 12.46
CA TYR A 38 -2.26 55.93 12.25
C TYR A 38 -1.46 55.83 13.56
N GLY A 39 -1.08 54.62 13.99
CA GLY A 39 -0.24 54.43 15.18
C GLY A 39 0.28 53.01 15.48
N GLN A 40 -0.12 51.96 14.75
CA GLN A 40 0.21 50.56 15.12
C GLN A 40 1.24 49.86 14.21
N GLN A 41 1.87 50.56 13.27
CA GLN A 41 2.70 49.92 12.24
C GLN A 41 4.20 49.83 12.59
N GLN A 42 4.65 50.37 13.72
CA GLN A 42 6.06 50.27 14.15
C GLN A 42 6.34 49.20 15.21
N GLN A 43 5.32 48.56 15.77
CA GLN A 43 5.48 47.55 16.81
C GLN A 43 5.52 46.11 16.27
N TYR A 44 5.17 45.90 15.00
CA TYR A 44 5.18 44.59 14.34
C TYR A 44 6.56 44.17 13.80
N ASP A 45 7.42 45.12 13.40
CA ASP A 45 8.76 44.80 12.86
C ASP A 45 9.79 44.43 13.94
N GLN A 46 9.61 44.87 15.19
CA GLN A 46 10.54 44.56 16.27
C GLN A 46 10.30 43.16 16.89
N GLN A 47 9.12 42.57 16.68
CA GLN A 47 8.82 41.19 17.12
C GLN A 47 9.26 40.12 16.12
N GLN A 48 9.49 40.44 14.85
CA GLN A 48 10.04 39.48 13.87
C GLN A 48 11.54 39.20 14.07
N TYR A 49 12.33 40.18 14.53
CA TYR A 49 13.77 39.97 14.79
C TYR A 49 14.06 39.12 16.02
N ALA A 50 13.11 38.98 16.96
CA ALA A 50 13.27 38.14 18.14
C ALA A 50 12.99 36.65 17.89
N GLN A 51 12.25 36.30 16.82
CA GLN A 51 11.97 34.90 16.47
C GLN A 51 13.06 34.24 15.61
N GLN A 52 13.92 35.01 14.94
CA GLN A 52 15.05 34.45 14.18
C GLN A 52 16.17 33.88 15.05
N GLY A 53 16.37 34.39 16.27
CA GLY A 53 17.41 33.91 17.19
C GLY A 53 17.17 32.50 17.78
N GLY A 54 15.94 31.98 17.71
CA GLY A 54 15.60 30.63 18.21
C GLY A 54 15.87 29.51 17.20
N TYR A 55 15.84 29.80 15.90
CA TYR A 55 16.03 28.81 14.84
C TYR A 55 17.51 28.39 14.67
N ASP A 56 18.45 29.31 14.92
CA ASP A 56 19.89 29.03 14.82
C ASP A 56 20.41 28.13 15.96
N GLN A 57 19.77 28.16 17.13
CA GLN A 57 20.13 27.31 18.27
C GLN A 57 19.62 25.86 18.12
N GLN A 58 18.55 25.65 17.33
CA GLN A 58 18.04 24.31 16.99
C GLN A 58 18.80 23.68 15.81
N GLN A 59 19.22 24.47 14.82
CA GLN A 59 20.07 23.98 13.71
C GLN A 59 21.47 23.58 14.16
N SER A 60 22.04 24.24 15.17
CA SER A 60 23.36 23.88 15.71
C SER A 60 23.35 22.54 16.46
N GLN A 61 22.23 22.15 17.08
CA GLN A 61 22.09 20.81 17.69
C GLN A 61 21.83 19.70 16.66
N LEU A 62 21.06 19.98 15.60
CA LEU A 62 20.84 19.03 14.49
C LEU A 62 22.12 18.78 13.68
N ASN A 63 22.92 19.83 13.42
CA ASN A 63 24.22 19.69 12.75
C ASN A 63 25.27 18.95 13.60
N LEU A 64 25.16 18.99 14.93
CA LEU A 64 26.02 18.19 15.81
C LEU A 64 25.66 16.69 15.75
N CYS A 65 24.36 16.37 15.66
CA CYS A 65 23.89 14.99 15.59
C CYS A 65 24.26 14.31 14.27
N VAL A 66 24.20 15.02 13.14
CA VAL A 66 24.59 14.50 11.82
C VAL A 66 26.11 14.37 11.69
N ARG A 67 26.90 15.22 12.37
CA ARG A 67 28.37 15.11 12.38
C ARG A 67 28.89 14.00 13.31
N LEU A 68 28.11 13.59 14.31
CA LEU A 68 28.50 12.52 15.24
C LEU A 68 28.25 11.11 14.68
N SER A 69 27.35 10.94 13.70
CA SER A 69 27.09 9.62 13.09
C SER A 69 28.06 9.24 11.97
N LEU A 70 28.94 10.15 11.52
CA LEU A 70 29.91 9.93 10.43
C LEU A 70 31.36 9.80 10.92
N ARG A 71 31.60 9.59 12.22
CA ARG A 71 32.94 9.24 12.73
C ARG A 71 32.98 7.79 13.18
N THR A 72 33.15 6.88 12.22
CA THR A 72 33.86 5.62 12.48
C THR A 72 35.37 5.90 12.56
N LEU A 73 36.00 5.23 13.52
CA LEU A 73 37.36 5.44 14.05
C LEU A 73 38.48 5.21 13.01
N PRO A 74 39.67 5.78 13.27
CA PRO A 74 40.87 4.95 13.23
C PRO A 74 41.61 4.94 14.57
N VAL A 75 42.21 3.79 14.83
CA VAL A 75 43.07 3.41 15.96
C VAL A 75 44.40 4.19 15.91
N GLY A 76 44.93 4.62 17.06
CA GLY A 76 46.36 4.96 17.21
C GLY A 76 46.70 6.12 18.16
N GLN A 77 47.28 5.75 19.31
CA GLN A 77 48.18 6.48 20.23
C GLN A 77 48.70 7.87 19.82
N ASP A 78 48.50 8.91 20.64
CA ASP A 78 49.48 9.41 21.65
C ASP A 78 49.12 10.82 22.14
N ALA A 79 49.46 11.07 23.40
CA ALA A 79 49.14 12.25 24.18
C ALA A 79 50.01 13.47 23.83
N ILE A 80 49.43 14.68 23.73
CA ILE A 80 50.06 15.94 24.19
C ILE A 80 48.98 16.89 24.73
N ARG A 81 49.36 17.54 25.83
CA ARG A 81 48.61 18.32 26.81
C ARG A 81 48.98 19.81 26.67
N ASP A 82 48.03 20.68 27.07
CA ASP A 82 48.12 22.11 27.43
C ASP A 82 48.62 23.13 26.37
N GLN A 83 47.90 24.25 26.22
CA GLN A 83 48.25 25.55 26.84
C GLN A 83 47.42 26.71 26.25
N TYR A 84 46.63 27.36 27.11
CA TYR A 84 45.99 28.66 26.86
C TYR A 84 47.04 29.78 26.77
N GLY A 85 46.85 30.76 25.88
CA GLY A 85 47.61 32.02 25.96
C GLY A 85 47.47 33.01 24.79
N GLN A 86 46.81 34.12 25.10
CA GLN A 86 47.05 35.51 24.65
C GLN A 86 46.44 36.08 23.36
N GLN A 87 45.75 37.20 23.61
CA GLN A 87 45.22 38.23 22.73
C GLN A 87 46.33 39.08 22.10
N GLN A 88 46.10 39.60 20.88
CA GLN A 88 46.40 40.99 20.54
C GLN A 88 45.64 41.48 19.30
N GLN A 89 45.33 42.77 19.31
CA GLN A 89 44.43 43.53 18.44
C GLN A 89 45.09 43.97 17.12
N GLY A 90 44.26 44.19 16.09
CA GLY A 90 44.42 45.32 15.16
C GLY A 90 44.40 44.99 13.67
N GLY A 91 43.62 45.76 12.90
CA GLY A 91 43.87 45.99 11.47
C GLY A 91 42.73 45.62 10.53
N TYR A 92 41.87 46.59 10.23
CA TYR A 92 41.04 46.62 9.02
C TYR A 92 41.95 47.00 7.84
N ASP A 93 41.96 46.20 6.77
CA ASP A 93 41.77 46.65 5.39
C ASP A 93 42.19 45.60 4.34
N GLN A 94 41.37 45.56 3.29
CA GLN A 94 41.73 45.36 1.88
C GLN A 94 41.77 43.96 1.24
N TYR A 95 40.98 43.88 0.16
CA TYR A 95 40.69 42.78 -0.73
C TYR A 95 41.90 42.07 -1.36
N GLY A 96 41.80 40.74 -1.43
CA GLY A 96 42.44 39.93 -2.47
C GLY A 96 43.28 38.77 -1.93
N GLN A 97 42.67 37.59 -1.73
CA GLN A 97 43.45 36.36 -1.77
C GLN A 97 42.64 35.13 -2.18
N GLN A 98 43.32 34.36 -3.02
CA GLN A 98 42.94 33.14 -3.72
C GLN A 98 42.31 32.11 -2.79
N GLY A 99 41.18 31.54 -3.23
CA GLY A 99 40.54 30.40 -2.56
C GLY A 99 41.45 29.18 -2.60
N GLY A 100 42.09 28.89 -1.47
CA GLY A 100 42.72 27.61 -1.22
C GLY A 100 41.64 26.55 -1.06
N TYR A 101 41.48 25.68 -2.04
CA TYR A 101 40.77 24.42 -1.85
C TYR A 101 41.54 23.60 -0.82
N GLN A 102 40.94 23.36 0.34
CA GLN A 102 41.44 22.37 1.30
C GLN A 102 41.52 21.01 0.60
N GLN A 103 42.73 20.59 0.26
CA GLN A 103 43.04 19.22 -0.14
C GLN A 103 42.80 18.31 1.08
N GLY A 104 41.83 17.42 1.01
CA GLY A 104 41.65 16.41 2.07
C GLY A 104 40.38 15.57 2.07
N MET A 105 39.31 15.94 1.36
CA MET A 105 38.13 15.06 1.24
C MET A 105 38.25 14.20 -0.01
N GLN A 106 38.58 12.92 0.17
CA GLN A 106 38.36 11.92 -0.87
C GLN A 106 36.86 11.93 -1.25
N PRO A 107 36.51 11.81 -2.54
CA PRO A 107 35.11 11.66 -2.93
C PRO A 107 34.54 10.43 -2.21
N GLN A 108 33.45 10.60 -1.48
CA GLN A 108 32.71 9.46 -0.95
C GLN A 108 32.16 8.67 -2.14
N GLU A 109 32.77 7.53 -2.45
CA GLU A 109 32.25 6.60 -3.44
C GLU A 109 31.01 5.91 -2.85
N TRP A 110 29.88 6.09 -3.52
CA TRP A 110 28.63 5.45 -3.13
C TRP A 110 28.49 4.16 -3.92
N ASP A 111 28.51 3.03 -3.22
CA ASP A 111 28.07 1.76 -3.80
C ASP A 111 26.54 1.68 -3.78
N PHE A 112 25.92 2.19 -4.84
CA PHE A 112 24.47 2.20 -4.98
C PHE A 112 23.86 0.79 -5.02
N HIS A 113 24.61 -0.20 -5.53
CA HIS A 113 24.13 -1.57 -5.63
C HIS A 113 24.10 -2.26 -4.27
N ALA A 114 25.13 -2.04 -3.44
CA ALA A 114 25.12 -2.54 -2.07
C ALA A 114 23.97 -1.95 -1.25
N MET A 115 23.69 -0.65 -1.38
CA MET A 115 22.56 -0.01 -0.70
C MET A 115 21.21 -0.57 -1.16
N GLU A 116 21.03 -0.70 -2.48
CA GLU A 116 19.81 -1.26 -3.05
C GLU A 116 19.64 -2.73 -2.63
N ALA A 117 20.71 -3.53 -2.60
CA ALA A 117 20.70 -4.91 -2.14
C ALA A 117 20.28 -5.02 -0.67
N LYS A 118 20.77 -4.10 0.19
CA LYS A 118 20.49 -4.12 1.63
C LYS A 118 19.05 -3.75 1.98
N ASP A 119 18.53 -2.67 1.40
CA ASP A 119 17.24 -2.08 1.84
C ASP A 119 16.16 -2.05 0.76
N GLY A 120 16.47 -2.43 -0.48
CA GLY A 120 15.53 -2.36 -1.59
C GLY A 120 15.16 -0.93 -2.00
N VAL A 121 16.00 0.05 -1.67
CA VAL A 121 15.77 1.47 -1.95
C VAL A 121 16.86 2.02 -2.88
N ARG A 122 16.43 2.78 -3.90
CA ARG A 122 17.32 3.53 -4.79
C ARG A 122 16.88 4.98 -4.90
N PHE A 123 17.73 5.89 -4.42
CA PHE A 123 17.48 7.33 -4.50
C PHE A 123 17.97 7.94 -5.81
N SER A 124 17.30 9.01 -6.24
CA SER A 124 17.79 9.96 -7.25
C SER A 124 18.99 10.76 -6.75
N TRP A 125 19.00 11.08 -5.45
CA TRP A 125 20.06 11.80 -4.76
C TRP A 125 20.32 11.15 -3.39
N ASN A 126 21.53 10.65 -3.17
CA ASN A 126 21.96 10.09 -1.87
C ASN A 126 22.46 11.14 -0.89
N SER A 127 22.66 12.38 -1.36
CA SER A 127 22.90 13.56 -0.54
C SER A 127 21.86 14.61 -0.90
N TRP A 128 21.14 15.12 0.10
CA TRP A 128 19.99 15.98 -0.13
C TRP A 128 20.36 17.46 -0.01
N PRO A 129 19.72 18.34 -0.81
CA PRO A 129 19.89 19.77 -0.66
C PRO A 129 19.45 20.21 0.74
N CYS A 130 20.23 21.06 1.40
CA CYS A 130 19.94 21.52 2.75
C CYS A 130 19.00 22.74 2.77
N THR A 131 18.79 23.36 1.61
CA THR A 131 17.90 24.52 1.45
C THR A 131 16.90 24.34 0.33
N LYS A 132 15.74 25.00 0.44
CA LYS A 132 14.72 25.01 -0.63
C LYS A 132 15.28 25.62 -1.93
N LEU A 133 16.19 26.59 -1.84
CA LEU A 133 16.81 27.20 -3.01
C LEU A 133 17.67 26.20 -3.78
N GLU A 134 18.50 25.42 -3.10
CA GLU A 134 19.27 24.34 -3.72
C GLU A 134 18.35 23.28 -4.32
N GLN A 135 17.29 22.90 -3.59
CA GLN A 135 16.29 21.96 -4.10
C GLN A 135 15.61 22.46 -5.39
N THR A 136 15.26 23.75 -5.47
CA THR A 136 14.69 24.32 -6.72
C THR A 136 15.68 24.36 -7.88
N ARG A 137 16.99 24.28 -7.61
CA ARG A 137 18.04 24.20 -8.64
C ARG A 137 18.34 22.76 -9.05
N CYS A 138 17.93 21.76 -8.26
CA CYS A 138 18.02 20.36 -8.65
C CYS A 138 17.01 20.08 -9.76
N VAL A 139 17.51 19.82 -10.98
CA VAL A 139 16.67 19.50 -12.15
C VAL A 139 15.89 18.20 -11.93
N MET A 140 16.49 17.23 -11.23
CA MET A 140 15.81 16.01 -10.80
C MET A 140 15.29 16.15 -9.36
N PRO A 141 14.03 15.78 -9.09
CA PRO A 141 13.49 15.82 -7.74
C PRO A 141 14.18 14.79 -6.83
N THR A 142 14.24 15.08 -5.52
CA THR A 142 14.60 14.09 -4.51
C THR A 142 13.45 13.11 -4.32
N GLY A 143 13.70 11.85 -4.68
CA GLY A 143 12.79 10.73 -4.55
C GLY A 143 13.53 9.41 -4.62
N CYS A 144 12.83 8.30 -4.34
CA CYS A 144 13.38 6.96 -4.43
C CYS A 144 12.43 5.98 -5.11
N LEU A 145 13.01 4.92 -5.67
CA LEU A 145 12.33 3.68 -5.98
C LEU A 145 12.50 2.75 -4.78
N TYR A 146 11.40 2.18 -4.29
CA TYR A 146 11.40 1.28 -3.15
C TYR A 146 10.69 -0.03 -3.52
N GLN A 147 11.28 -1.15 -3.14
CA GLN A 147 10.72 -2.48 -3.29
C GLN A 147 10.42 -3.07 -1.90
N PRO A 148 9.19 -2.91 -1.37
CA PRO A 148 8.88 -3.29 0.01
C PRO A 148 9.04 -4.78 0.31
N LEU A 149 8.73 -5.64 -0.68
CA LEU A 149 8.80 -7.10 -0.57
C LEU A 149 10.03 -7.65 -1.31
N LYS A 150 11.15 -6.94 -1.24
CA LYS A 150 12.40 -7.38 -1.86
C LYS A 150 12.94 -8.58 -1.07
N PRO A 151 13.27 -9.72 -1.72
CA PRO A 151 14.05 -10.75 -1.06
C PRO A 151 15.47 -10.23 -0.83
N ILE A 152 15.88 -10.15 0.43
CA ILE A 152 17.20 -9.66 0.85
C ILE A 152 18.00 -10.81 1.45
N ASP A 153 19.20 -11.03 0.90
CA ASP A 153 20.10 -12.08 1.37
C ASP A 153 20.58 -11.80 2.79
N GLY A 154 20.45 -12.78 3.68
CA GLY A 154 20.88 -12.64 5.08
C GLY A 154 19.95 -11.83 5.98
N MET A 155 18.75 -11.46 5.50
CA MET A 155 17.70 -10.92 6.37
C MET A 155 17.27 -11.97 7.41
N PRO A 156 17.11 -11.61 8.69
CA PRO A 156 16.57 -12.53 9.67
C PRO A 156 15.12 -12.92 9.31
N PRO A 157 14.64 -14.09 9.78
CA PRO A 157 13.22 -14.42 9.70
C PRO A 157 12.35 -13.32 10.30
N ALA A 158 11.10 -13.23 9.84
CA ALA A 158 10.13 -12.28 10.38
C ALA A 158 10.05 -12.44 11.91
N VAL A 159 10.12 -11.31 12.62
CA VAL A 159 10.12 -11.34 14.08
C VAL A 159 8.70 -11.52 14.61
N GLU A 160 8.51 -12.50 15.50
CA GLU A 160 7.18 -12.95 15.97
C GLU A 160 6.63 -12.10 17.13
N TYR A 161 6.75 -10.77 17.04
CA TYR A 161 6.23 -9.85 18.05
C TYR A 161 5.77 -8.53 17.42
N ASP A 162 4.97 -7.76 18.16
CA ASP A 162 4.41 -6.51 17.68
C ASP A 162 5.47 -5.39 17.64
N PRO A 163 5.49 -4.55 16.60
CA PRO A 163 6.43 -3.43 16.51
C PRO A 163 6.21 -2.39 17.62
N ILE A 164 7.31 -1.86 18.15
CA ILE A 164 7.27 -0.75 19.11
C ILE A 164 7.08 0.56 18.35
N HIS A 165 5.97 1.25 18.64
CA HIS A 165 5.64 2.52 18.00
C HIS A 165 5.98 3.72 18.89
N CYS A 166 6.40 4.82 18.27
CA CYS A 166 6.53 6.11 18.95
C CYS A 166 5.14 6.62 19.36
N LYS A 167 5.00 7.06 20.62
CA LYS A 167 3.73 7.55 21.18
C LYS A 167 3.19 8.83 20.52
N ALA A 168 4.04 9.58 19.83
CA ALA A 168 3.67 10.88 19.25
C ALA A 168 3.44 10.83 17.73
N CYS A 169 4.24 10.06 16.98
CA CYS A 169 4.21 10.05 15.50
C CYS A 169 3.96 8.67 14.88
N ALA A 170 3.79 7.63 15.69
CA ALA A 170 3.62 6.23 15.26
C ALA A 170 4.78 5.64 14.44
N ALA A 171 5.92 6.33 14.31
CA ALA A 171 7.12 5.74 13.72
C ALA A 171 7.59 4.52 14.53
N VAL A 172 8.05 3.49 13.83
CA VAL A 172 8.51 2.23 14.44
C VAL A 172 9.95 2.40 14.96
N LEU A 173 10.25 1.72 16.07
CA LEU A 173 11.61 1.55 16.57
C LEU A 173 12.53 1.02 15.47
N ASN A 174 13.70 1.63 15.30
CA ASN A 174 14.64 1.31 14.23
C ASN A 174 16.08 1.62 14.67
N PRO A 175 17.10 1.18 13.92
CA PRO A 175 18.50 1.31 14.35
C PRO A 175 19.01 2.74 14.51
N PHE A 176 18.28 3.74 13.99
CA PHE A 176 18.64 5.16 14.09
C PHE A 176 18.07 5.83 15.36
N CYS A 177 17.31 5.10 16.18
CA CYS A 177 16.85 5.59 17.48
C CYS A 177 17.99 5.66 18.49
N GLN A 178 18.08 6.76 19.26
CA GLN A 178 19.01 6.85 20.38
C GLN A 178 18.42 6.13 21.60
N VAL A 179 19.17 5.21 22.19
CA VAL A 179 18.73 4.37 23.30
C VAL A 179 19.49 4.69 24.58
N ASP A 180 18.77 4.92 25.67
CA ASP A 180 19.31 5.03 27.01
C ASP A 180 19.00 3.74 27.78
N PHE A 181 20.02 2.90 27.94
CA PHE A 181 19.93 1.62 28.63
C PHE A 181 19.78 1.74 30.15
N VAL A 182 20.07 2.91 30.74
CA VAL A 182 19.95 3.16 32.17
C VAL A 182 18.51 3.55 32.50
N SER A 183 17.99 4.56 31.81
CA SER A 183 16.60 5.01 32.02
C SER A 183 15.55 4.17 31.28
N LYS A 184 15.99 3.22 30.44
CA LYS A 184 15.13 2.37 29.60
C LYS A 184 14.21 3.22 28.71
N LEU A 185 14.80 4.22 28.08
CA LEU A 185 14.15 5.15 27.15
C LEU A 185 14.76 5.05 25.75
N TRP A 186 13.98 5.44 24.75
CA TRP A 186 14.48 5.68 23.40
C TRP A 186 13.93 6.99 22.83
N VAL A 187 14.73 7.64 21.99
CA VAL A 187 14.39 8.90 21.31
C VAL A 187 14.10 8.61 19.86
N CYS A 188 12.90 8.98 19.41
CA CYS A 188 12.49 8.82 18.01
C CYS A 188 13.29 9.76 17.09
N PRO A 189 13.90 9.26 16.00
CA PRO A 189 14.69 10.11 15.10
C PRO A 189 13.84 11.07 14.27
N PHE A 190 12.53 10.82 14.15
CA PHE A 190 11.62 11.65 13.34
C PHE A 190 11.05 12.84 14.11
N CYS A 191 10.55 12.60 15.34
CA CYS A 191 9.85 13.64 16.13
C CYS A 191 10.58 14.01 17.42
N VAL A 192 11.73 13.38 17.71
CA VAL A 192 12.58 13.63 18.89
C VAL A 192 11.87 13.34 20.23
N THR A 193 10.69 12.71 20.18
CA THR A 193 9.95 12.34 21.39
C THR A 193 10.65 11.22 22.14
N ARG A 194 10.73 11.35 23.47
CA ARG A 194 11.20 10.31 24.39
C ARG A 194 10.08 9.31 24.69
N ASN A 195 10.36 8.04 24.45
CA ASN A 195 9.43 6.92 24.65
C ASN A 195 10.03 5.93 25.66
N HIS A 196 9.17 5.36 26.49
CA HIS A 196 9.57 4.25 27.36
C HIS A 196 9.54 2.94 26.59
N PHE A 197 10.47 2.05 26.87
CA PHE A 197 10.33 0.66 26.42
C PHE A 197 9.16 -0.03 27.13
N PRO A 198 8.43 -0.91 26.44
CA PRO A 198 7.52 -1.84 27.11
C PRO A 198 8.27 -2.68 28.17
N PRO A 199 7.58 -3.14 29.24
CA PRO A 199 8.23 -3.86 30.33
C PRO A 199 9.09 -5.06 29.89
N HIS A 200 8.59 -5.86 28.94
CA HIS A 200 9.28 -7.03 28.41
C HIS A 200 10.60 -6.70 27.67
N TYR A 201 10.72 -5.51 27.07
CA TYR A 201 11.98 -5.01 26.52
C TYR A 201 12.86 -4.40 27.60
N ALA A 202 12.28 -3.61 28.51
CA ALA A 202 13.02 -2.87 29.53
C ALA A 202 13.82 -3.79 30.48
N GLU A 203 13.29 -4.98 30.78
CA GLU A 203 13.94 -5.97 31.65
C GLU A 203 15.22 -6.58 31.04
N ASN A 204 15.23 -6.79 29.72
CA ASN A 204 16.28 -7.58 29.06
C ASN A 204 17.23 -6.75 28.18
N ILE A 205 16.87 -5.50 27.86
CA ILE A 205 17.66 -4.67 26.95
C ILE A 205 18.97 -4.21 27.61
N THR A 206 20.09 -4.61 27.03
CA THR A 206 21.45 -4.15 27.37
C THR A 206 22.22 -3.81 26.09
N GLN A 207 23.44 -3.27 26.24
CA GLN A 207 24.28 -2.96 25.07
C GLN A 207 24.71 -4.22 24.31
N GLU A 208 24.81 -5.35 25.00
CA GLU A 208 25.18 -6.66 24.45
C GLU A 208 23.95 -7.45 23.98
N ASN A 209 22.78 -7.18 24.55
CA ASN A 209 21.52 -7.84 24.23
C ASN A 209 20.53 -6.84 23.61
N LEU A 210 20.72 -6.59 22.31
CA LEU A 210 19.86 -5.70 21.53
C LEU A 210 18.73 -6.49 20.85
N PRO A 211 17.51 -5.95 20.84
CA PRO A 211 16.45 -6.50 20.00
C PRO A 211 16.77 -6.26 18.52
N ALA A 212 16.18 -7.05 17.62
CA ALA A 212 16.58 -7.10 16.21
C ALA A 212 16.44 -5.73 15.52
N GLU A 213 15.44 -4.94 15.89
CA GLU A 213 15.14 -3.60 15.39
C GLU A 213 16.24 -2.57 15.66
N LEU A 214 17.13 -2.84 16.63
CA LEU A 214 18.20 -1.93 17.02
C LEU A 214 19.58 -2.37 16.50
N ILE A 215 19.65 -3.54 15.86
CA ILE A 215 20.88 -4.04 15.26
C ILE A 215 21.18 -3.24 13.97
N PRO A 216 22.32 -2.54 13.86
CA PRO A 216 22.61 -1.66 12.71
C PRO A 216 22.61 -2.34 11.33
N GLN A 217 22.82 -3.66 11.31
CA GLN A 217 22.75 -4.48 10.11
C GLN A 217 21.31 -4.62 9.60
N TYR A 218 20.31 -4.60 10.49
CA TYR A 218 18.90 -4.82 10.19
C TYR A 218 18.14 -3.50 10.07
N THR A 219 18.51 -2.72 9.05
CA THR A 219 17.77 -1.49 8.68
C THR A 219 16.43 -1.77 8.00
N THR A 220 16.29 -2.97 7.43
CA THR A 220 15.03 -3.50 6.90
C THR A 220 14.67 -4.76 7.69
N LEU A 221 13.44 -4.84 8.20
CA LEU A 221 12.96 -5.92 9.05
C LEU A 221 11.48 -6.18 8.80
N GLU A 222 11.06 -7.45 8.88
CA GLU A 222 9.66 -7.87 8.79
C GLU A 222 9.13 -8.33 10.15
N TYR A 223 7.87 -7.99 10.44
CA TYR A 223 7.18 -8.39 11.67
C TYR A 223 6.05 -9.37 11.33
N GLU A 224 5.95 -10.45 12.09
CA GLU A 224 4.83 -11.37 12.04
C GLU A 224 3.86 -11.05 13.19
N LEU A 225 2.75 -10.39 12.84
CA LEU A 225 1.78 -9.91 13.81
C LEU A 225 0.86 -11.05 14.27
N GLN A 226 0.98 -11.44 15.53
CA GLN A 226 0.23 -12.58 16.11
C GLN A 226 -1.30 -12.39 16.07
N ASN A 227 -1.78 -11.15 16.13
CA ASN A 227 -3.21 -10.82 16.21
C ASN A 227 -3.88 -10.55 14.86
N ARG A 228 -3.18 -10.75 13.73
CA ARG A 228 -3.74 -10.56 12.39
C ARG A 228 -3.68 -11.84 11.58
N GLN A 229 -4.76 -12.61 11.64
CA GLN A 229 -4.98 -13.68 10.68
C GLN A 229 -5.55 -13.09 9.39
N ALA A 230 -4.77 -13.15 8.31
CA ALA A 230 -5.32 -12.97 6.98
C ALA A 230 -6.29 -14.14 6.71
N GLY A 231 -7.47 -13.85 6.18
CA GLY A 231 -8.39 -14.89 5.70
C GLY A 231 -7.76 -15.67 4.53
N PRO A 232 -8.35 -16.81 4.14
CA PRO A 232 -7.88 -17.56 2.99
C PRO A 232 -7.88 -16.68 1.73
N PRO A 233 -6.90 -16.84 0.82
CA PRO A 233 -6.87 -16.07 -0.41
C PRO A 233 -8.09 -16.40 -1.28
N VAL A 234 -8.67 -15.38 -1.92
CA VAL A 234 -9.84 -15.55 -2.79
C VAL A 234 -9.46 -15.36 -4.25
N PHE A 235 -9.86 -16.28 -5.11
CA PHE A 235 -9.60 -16.28 -6.55
C PHE A 235 -10.92 -16.41 -7.31
N VAL A 236 -11.23 -15.44 -8.15
CA VAL A 236 -12.42 -15.47 -9.03
C VAL A 236 -11.97 -15.58 -10.47
N PHE A 237 -12.22 -16.73 -11.09
CA PHE A 237 -11.97 -16.93 -12.52
C PHE A 237 -13.14 -16.34 -13.31
N CYS A 238 -12.86 -15.36 -14.16
CA CYS A 238 -13.82 -14.69 -15.02
C CYS A 238 -13.48 -14.99 -16.49
N ILE A 239 -14.18 -15.94 -17.09
CA ILE A 239 -13.83 -16.55 -18.38
C ILE A 239 -14.74 -16.04 -19.49
N ASP A 240 -14.14 -15.50 -20.55
CA ASP A 240 -14.82 -15.19 -21.80
C ASP A 240 -15.08 -16.45 -22.64
N THR A 241 -16.33 -16.68 -23.03
CA THR A 241 -16.73 -17.80 -23.90
C THR A 241 -16.95 -17.38 -25.35
N CYS A 242 -16.73 -16.10 -25.71
CA CYS A 242 -16.81 -15.61 -27.08
C CYS A 242 -15.51 -15.84 -27.88
N VAL A 243 -14.85 -16.98 -27.68
CA VAL A 243 -13.58 -17.39 -28.33
C VAL A 243 -13.77 -18.63 -29.21
N PRO A 244 -12.82 -18.94 -30.12
CA PRO A 244 -12.77 -20.23 -30.80
C PRO A 244 -12.69 -21.39 -29.81
N GLU A 245 -13.22 -22.55 -30.18
CA GLU A 245 -13.27 -23.75 -29.31
C GLU A 245 -11.87 -24.25 -28.94
N GLU A 246 -10.93 -24.23 -29.88
CA GLU A 246 -9.52 -24.60 -29.64
C GLU A 246 -8.86 -23.73 -28.56
N GLU A 247 -9.08 -22.40 -28.60
CA GLU A 247 -8.55 -21.48 -27.59
C GLU A 247 -9.23 -21.67 -26.23
N LEU A 248 -10.52 -22.01 -26.22
CA LEU A 248 -11.25 -22.29 -25.00
C LEU A 248 -10.73 -23.56 -24.32
N GLU A 249 -10.43 -24.60 -25.10
CA GLU A 249 -9.92 -25.88 -24.59
C GLU A 249 -8.54 -25.70 -23.93
N GLU A 250 -7.62 -24.99 -24.59
CA GLU A 250 -6.30 -24.65 -24.03
C GLU A 250 -6.42 -23.80 -22.74
N LEU A 251 -7.42 -22.92 -22.67
CA LEU A 251 -7.70 -22.14 -21.47
C LEU A 251 -8.23 -23.01 -20.33
N LYS A 252 -9.12 -23.98 -20.60
CA LYS A 252 -9.60 -24.93 -19.59
C LYS A 252 -8.42 -25.71 -18.99
N ASP A 253 -7.55 -26.27 -19.84
CA ASP A 253 -6.36 -27.02 -19.41
C ASP A 253 -5.44 -26.16 -18.53
N SER A 254 -5.21 -24.91 -18.93
CA SER A 254 -4.38 -23.96 -18.17
C SER A 254 -4.98 -23.62 -16.80
N ILE A 255 -6.31 -23.47 -16.72
CA ILE A 255 -7.01 -23.21 -15.45
C ILE A 255 -6.96 -24.45 -14.56
N GLN A 256 -7.19 -25.65 -15.10
CA GLN A 256 -7.09 -26.90 -14.35
C GLN A 256 -5.68 -27.10 -13.76
N GLN A 257 -4.62 -26.82 -14.53
CA GLN A 257 -3.25 -26.83 -14.02
C GLN A 257 -3.02 -25.81 -12.90
N THR A 258 -3.65 -24.63 -13.01
CA THR A 258 -3.55 -23.58 -11.99
C THR A 258 -4.24 -24.01 -10.70
N LEU A 259 -5.41 -24.66 -10.77
CA LEU A 259 -6.14 -25.14 -9.59
C LEU A 259 -5.29 -26.09 -8.72
N ASN A 260 -4.47 -26.93 -9.35
CA ASN A 260 -3.55 -27.84 -8.67
C ASN A 260 -2.40 -27.14 -7.91
N GLN A 261 -2.13 -25.87 -8.22
CA GLN A 261 -1.07 -25.08 -7.56
C GLN A 261 -1.62 -24.18 -6.44
N LEU A 262 -2.93 -24.08 -6.30
CA LEU A 262 -3.55 -23.23 -5.30
C LEU A 262 -3.54 -23.92 -3.91
N PRO A 263 -3.40 -23.14 -2.83
CA PRO A 263 -3.61 -23.67 -1.48
C PRO A 263 -5.00 -24.32 -1.37
N PRO A 264 -5.13 -25.46 -0.66
CA PRO A 264 -6.40 -26.19 -0.60
C PRO A 264 -7.52 -25.37 0.05
N ASP A 265 -7.18 -24.49 0.99
CA ASP A 265 -8.08 -23.59 1.71
C ASP A 265 -8.43 -22.30 0.93
N ALA A 266 -7.80 -22.07 -0.21
CA ALA A 266 -8.09 -20.91 -1.06
C ALA A 266 -9.53 -20.97 -1.56
N LEU A 267 -10.22 -19.83 -1.53
CA LEU A 267 -11.61 -19.75 -1.99
C LEU A 267 -11.66 -19.48 -3.50
N ILE A 268 -12.44 -20.28 -4.21
CA ILE A 268 -12.62 -20.17 -5.66
C ILE A 268 -14.04 -19.75 -6.01
N GLY A 269 -14.16 -18.83 -6.95
CA GLY A 269 -15.39 -18.53 -7.67
C GLY A 269 -15.21 -18.64 -9.17
N LEU A 270 -16.28 -19.02 -9.86
CA LEU A 270 -16.31 -19.09 -11.32
C LEU A 270 -17.41 -18.19 -11.88
N VAL A 271 -17.02 -17.33 -12.81
CA VAL A 271 -17.90 -16.50 -13.62
C VAL A 271 -17.53 -16.74 -15.08
N THR A 272 -18.52 -17.07 -15.92
CA THR A 272 -18.32 -17.14 -17.37
C THR A 272 -19.14 -16.07 -18.04
N PHE A 273 -18.68 -15.53 -19.16
CA PHE A 273 -19.41 -14.47 -19.84
C PHE A 273 -19.23 -14.51 -21.35
N GLY A 274 -20.24 -14.02 -22.05
CA GLY A 274 -20.24 -13.79 -23.48
C GLY A 274 -21.23 -12.69 -23.80
N THR A 275 -22.37 -13.06 -24.39
CA THR A 275 -23.52 -12.15 -24.53
C THR A 275 -24.15 -11.82 -23.16
N MET A 276 -24.11 -12.78 -22.24
CA MET A 276 -24.64 -12.70 -20.88
C MET A 276 -23.53 -13.07 -19.89
N VAL A 277 -23.70 -12.69 -18.62
CA VAL A 277 -22.77 -13.07 -17.54
C VAL A 277 -23.41 -14.15 -16.69
N HIS A 278 -22.68 -15.24 -16.45
CA HIS A 278 -23.11 -16.39 -15.67
C HIS A 278 -22.25 -16.50 -14.42
N VAL A 279 -22.86 -16.36 -13.24
CA VAL A 279 -22.22 -16.60 -11.94
C VAL A 279 -22.57 -18.00 -11.49
N HIS A 280 -21.58 -18.91 -11.41
CA HIS A 280 -21.81 -20.32 -11.12
C HIS A 280 -21.90 -20.56 -9.60
N GLU A 281 -22.92 -21.31 -9.17
CA GLU A 281 -23.04 -21.83 -7.81
C GLU A 281 -22.23 -23.13 -7.71
N LEU A 282 -21.12 -23.09 -6.98
CA LEU A 282 -20.23 -24.23 -6.78
C LEU A 282 -20.68 -25.13 -5.63
N GLY A 283 -21.48 -24.61 -4.70
CA GLY A 283 -21.91 -25.35 -3.49
C GLY A 283 -23.06 -26.33 -3.68
N PHE A 284 -23.48 -26.58 -4.92
CA PHE A 284 -24.52 -27.54 -5.23
C PHE A 284 -24.03 -28.53 -6.30
N PRO A 285 -23.32 -29.60 -5.89
CA PRO A 285 -22.66 -30.51 -6.83
C PRO A 285 -23.63 -31.39 -7.63
N GLU A 286 -24.86 -31.58 -7.14
CA GLU A 286 -25.87 -32.44 -7.78
C GLU A 286 -26.41 -31.87 -9.08
N VAL A 287 -26.56 -30.54 -9.16
CA VAL A 287 -27.08 -29.85 -10.35
C VAL A 287 -26.31 -28.54 -10.55
N PRO A 288 -25.56 -28.40 -11.66
CA PRO A 288 -24.87 -27.15 -11.95
C PRO A 288 -25.90 -26.02 -12.13
N LYS A 289 -25.77 -24.97 -11.31
CA LYS A 289 -26.67 -23.82 -11.33
C LYS A 289 -25.88 -22.55 -11.54
N SER A 290 -26.38 -21.67 -12.40
CA SER A 290 -25.79 -20.35 -12.62
C SER A 290 -26.84 -19.23 -12.57
N HIS A 291 -26.42 -18.07 -12.08
CA HIS A 291 -27.22 -16.84 -12.12
C HIS A 291 -26.83 -16.02 -13.33
N VAL A 292 -27.82 -15.64 -14.13
CA VAL A 292 -27.59 -14.98 -15.40
C VAL A 292 -27.90 -13.49 -15.31
N PHE A 293 -26.90 -12.66 -15.56
CA PHE A 293 -27.02 -11.20 -15.64
C PHE A 293 -26.99 -10.76 -17.09
N ARG A 294 -27.80 -9.74 -17.41
CA ARG A 294 -27.89 -9.18 -18.77
C ARG A 294 -26.66 -8.36 -19.11
N GLY A 295 -25.93 -8.74 -20.15
CA GLY A 295 -24.69 -8.08 -20.56
C GLY A 295 -24.84 -6.63 -21.07
N ASN A 296 -26.06 -6.15 -21.29
CA ASN A 296 -26.33 -4.78 -21.75
C ASN A 296 -26.77 -3.82 -20.63
N LYS A 297 -26.83 -4.30 -19.38
CA LYS A 297 -27.27 -3.53 -18.22
C LYS A 297 -26.15 -3.47 -17.19
N ASP A 298 -25.92 -2.30 -16.61
CA ASP A 298 -25.03 -2.16 -15.48
C ASP A 298 -25.72 -2.62 -14.18
N PHE A 299 -24.96 -3.23 -13.27
CA PHE A 299 -25.46 -3.70 -11.98
C PHE A 299 -24.63 -3.10 -10.86
N THR A 300 -25.30 -2.55 -9.85
CA THR A 300 -24.60 -2.10 -8.63
C THR A 300 -24.30 -3.30 -7.72
N SER A 301 -23.31 -3.17 -6.84
CA SER A 301 -22.96 -4.22 -5.87
C SER A 301 -24.14 -4.65 -5.00
N GLN A 302 -25.03 -3.71 -4.65
CA GLN A 302 -26.26 -4.01 -3.92
C GLN A 302 -27.25 -4.83 -4.78
N GLN A 303 -27.39 -4.51 -6.07
CA GLN A 303 -28.25 -5.28 -6.97
C GLN A 303 -27.71 -6.71 -7.18
N VAL A 304 -26.39 -6.86 -7.31
CA VAL A 304 -25.73 -8.17 -7.39
C VAL A 304 -25.97 -8.94 -6.09
N TYR A 305 -25.80 -8.30 -4.93
CA TYR A 305 -26.08 -8.90 -3.62
C TYR A 305 -27.52 -9.42 -3.49
N ASP A 306 -28.49 -8.63 -3.90
CA ASP A 306 -29.91 -8.98 -3.83
C ASP A 306 -30.26 -10.11 -4.81
N MET A 307 -29.76 -10.04 -6.05
CA MET A 307 -30.04 -11.04 -7.11
C MET A 307 -29.39 -12.38 -6.83
N LEU A 308 -28.19 -12.41 -6.24
CA LEU A 308 -27.51 -13.63 -5.82
C LEU A 308 -28.10 -14.25 -4.54
N GLY A 309 -29.13 -13.62 -3.95
CA GLY A 309 -29.80 -14.10 -2.75
C GLY A 309 -28.93 -14.03 -1.49
N LEU A 310 -27.88 -13.21 -1.49
CA LEU A 310 -26.95 -13.08 -0.35
C LEU A 310 -27.60 -12.35 0.84
N ALA A 311 -28.72 -11.65 0.62
CA ALA A 311 -29.51 -10.94 1.63
C ALA A 311 -30.28 -11.83 2.62
N ALA A 312 -30.48 -13.11 2.32
CA ALA A 312 -31.44 -13.97 3.01
C ALA A 312 -30.91 -14.54 4.35
N THR A 313 -30.62 -13.70 5.34
CA THR A 313 -30.64 -14.11 6.77
C THR A 313 -30.96 -13.00 7.77
N ARG A 314 -30.92 -11.70 7.42
CA ARG A 314 -31.29 -10.65 8.41
C ARG A 314 -32.77 -10.68 8.83
N LYS A 315 -33.66 -11.30 8.06
CA LYS A 315 -35.11 -11.31 8.36
C LYS A 315 -35.61 -12.51 9.18
N GLN A 316 -34.82 -13.57 9.39
CA GLN A 316 -35.24 -14.70 10.22
C GLN A 316 -34.91 -14.54 11.71
N GLN A 317 -34.15 -13.50 12.09
CA GLN A 317 -33.79 -13.27 13.50
C GLN A 317 -34.84 -12.47 14.29
N GLN A 318 -35.97 -12.05 13.68
CA GLN A 318 -37.00 -11.27 14.37
C GLN A 318 -38.26 -12.06 14.77
N GLN A 319 -38.26 -13.39 14.59
CA GLN A 319 -39.25 -14.30 15.19
C GLN A 319 -38.54 -15.46 15.90
N GLN A 320 -37.83 -15.18 16.99
CA GLN A 320 -37.49 -16.21 17.97
C GLN A 320 -38.18 -15.93 19.29
N MET A 321 -39.01 -16.88 19.71
CA MET A 321 -39.63 -16.92 21.03
C MET A 321 -38.56 -16.99 22.12
N PRO A 322 -38.74 -16.32 23.27
CA PRO A 322 -37.78 -16.35 24.36
C PRO A 322 -37.87 -17.70 25.10
N GLY A 323 -36.78 -18.48 25.13
CA GLY A 323 -36.68 -19.60 26.09
C GLY A 323 -35.87 -20.85 25.73
N GLN A 324 -35.11 -20.91 24.64
CA GLN A 324 -34.27 -22.10 24.36
C GLN A 324 -32.75 -21.78 24.32
N PRO A 325 -31.90 -22.68 24.85
CA PRO A 325 -30.45 -22.50 24.84
C PRO A 325 -29.90 -22.52 23.41
N GLN A 326 -29.20 -21.44 23.05
CA GLN A 326 -28.49 -21.25 21.79
C GLN A 326 -27.37 -22.28 21.66
N GLN A 327 -27.54 -23.25 20.76
CA GLN A 327 -26.40 -23.94 20.17
C GLN A 327 -25.69 -22.99 19.21
N PRO A 328 -24.34 -22.99 19.12
CA PRO A 328 -23.61 -22.25 18.11
C PRO A 328 -23.88 -22.91 16.75
N GLN A 329 -25.01 -22.55 16.12
CA GLN A 329 -25.32 -22.96 14.76
C GLN A 329 -24.39 -22.16 13.84
N GLN A 330 -23.43 -22.85 13.22
CA GLN A 330 -22.59 -22.30 12.15
C GLN A 330 -23.51 -21.63 11.14
N GLN A 331 -23.49 -20.30 11.12
CA GLN A 331 -24.10 -19.52 10.05
C GLN A 331 -23.26 -19.79 8.80
N THR A 332 -23.64 -20.80 8.01
CA THR A 332 -23.16 -20.94 6.65
C THR A 332 -23.63 -19.71 5.90
N SER A 333 -22.74 -18.72 5.79
CA SER A 333 -23.00 -17.52 4.99
C SER A 333 -23.42 -17.97 3.59
N ASN A 334 -24.51 -17.42 3.06
CA ASN A 334 -24.97 -17.70 1.69
C ASN A 334 -23.91 -17.37 0.61
N SER A 335 -22.81 -16.72 0.98
CA SER A 335 -21.61 -16.54 0.15
C SER A 335 -20.85 -17.84 -0.12
N ALA A 336 -20.91 -18.81 0.79
CA ALA A 336 -20.30 -20.14 0.67
C ALA A 336 -20.90 -20.97 -0.48
N ARG A 337 -21.90 -20.44 -1.20
CA ARG A 337 -22.52 -21.09 -2.36
C ARG A 337 -21.76 -20.78 -3.66
N PHE A 338 -21.08 -19.64 -3.69
CA PHE A 338 -20.37 -19.11 -4.87
C PHE A 338 -18.86 -19.13 -4.70
N LEU A 339 -18.39 -19.02 -3.45
CA LEU A 339 -16.98 -19.00 -3.10
C LEU A 339 -16.70 -20.12 -2.11
N LEU A 340 -16.00 -21.16 -2.57
CA LEU A 340 -15.72 -22.37 -1.80
C LEU A 340 -14.24 -22.70 -1.79
N PRO A 341 -13.74 -23.35 -0.72
CA PRO A 341 -12.37 -23.86 -0.71
C PRO A 341 -12.11 -24.80 -1.89
N VAL A 342 -10.91 -24.73 -2.48
CA VAL A 342 -10.47 -25.61 -3.58
C VAL A 342 -10.75 -27.09 -3.25
N PHE A 343 -10.47 -27.52 -2.01
CA PHE A 343 -10.65 -28.91 -1.61
C PHE A 343 -12.12 -29.36 -1.59
N GLU A 344 -13.09 -28.44 -1.47
CA GLU A 344 -14.53 -28.76 -1.45
C GLU A 344 -15.14 -28.75 -2.85
N CYS A 345 -14.74 -27.80 -3.70
CA CYS A 345 -15.38 -27.60 -5.01
C CYS A 345 -14.55 -28.07 -6.20
N GLY A 346 -13.37 -28.66 -5.99
CA GLY A 346 -12.43 -29.06 -7.06
C GLY A 346 -13.09 -29.89 -8.17
N PHE A 347 -13.75 -31.00 -7.82
CA PHE A 347 -14.42 -31.86 -8.80
C PHE A 347 -15.58 -31.16 -9.53
N THR A 348 -16.41 -30.40 -8.81
CA THR A 348 -17.52 -29.65 -9.41
C THR A 348 -17.01 -28.60 -10.38
N LEU A 349 -15.93 -27.91 -10.03
CA LEU A 349 -15.31 -26.91 -10.88
C LEU A 349 -14.70 -27.54 -12.14
N GLU A 350 -13.98 -28.67 -12.01
CA GLU A 350 -13.44 -29.42 -13.15
C GLU A 350 -14.55 -29.85 -14.10
N SER A 351 -15.64 -30.43 -13.59
CA SER A 351 -16.79 -30.82 -14.40
C SER A 351 -17.44 -29.63 -15.13
N ILE A 352 -17.60 -28.47 -14.46
CA ILE A 352 -18.15 -27.26 -15.11
C ILE A 352 -17.18 -26.74 -16.19
N LEU A 353 -15.86 -26.83 -15.97
CA LEU A 353 -14.86 -26.40 -16.93
C LEU A 353 -14.82 -27.32 -18.16
N GLU A 354 -14.88 -28.64 -17.97
CA GLU A 354 -14.95 -29.62 -19.07
C GLU A 354 -16.18 -29.36 -19.96
N ASP A 355 -17.35 -29.17 -19.33
CA ASP A 355 -18.62 -28.90 -20.00
C ASP A 355 -18.75 -27.48 -20.57
N LEU A 356 -17.77 -26.59 -20.32
CA LEU A 356 -17.85 -25.21 -20.77
C LEU A 356 -17.75 -25.14 -22.30
N GLN A 357 -18.77 -24.54 -22.92
CA GLN A 357 -18.86 -24.38 -24.37
C GLN A 357 -18.76 -22.90 -24.76
N ARG A 358 -18.53 -22.68 -26.06
CA ARG A 358 -18.57 -21.35 -26.67
C ARG A 358 -19.94 -20.69 -26.44
N ASP A 359 -19.95 -19.36 -26.34
CA ASP A 359 -21.18 -18.56 -26.27
C ASP A 359 -22.16 -19.00 -27.38
N PRO A 360 -23.38 -19.44 -27.03
CA PRO A 360 -24.29 -20.08 -27.98
C PRO A 360 -24.93 -19.10 -28.98
N TRP A 361 -24.70 -17.79 -28.82
CA TRP A 361 -25.32 -16.77 -29.64
C TRP A 361 -24.64 -16.68 -31.01
N PRO A 362 -25.41 -16.78 -32.12
CA PRO A 362 -24.84 -16.74 -33.46
C PRO A 362 -24.24 -15.36 -33.77
N VAL A 363 -23.08 -15.37 -34.42
CA VAL A 363 -22.35 -14.16 -34.83
C VAL A 363 -22.32 -14.09 -36.35
N ALA A 364 -22.89 -13.03 -36.92
CA ALA A 364 -22.84 -12.78 -38.36
C ALA A 364 -21.40 -12.51 -38.83
N ALA A 365 -21.07 -12.81 -40.09
CA ALA A 365 -19.71 -12.72 -40.62
C ALA A 365 -19.13 -11.29 -40.60
N ASP A 366 -19.99 -10.29 -40.76
CA ASP A 366 -19.68 -8.86 -40.70
C ASP A 366 -19.72 -8.29 -39.28
N GLN A 367 -20.02 -9.12 -38.27
CA GLN A 367 -20.13 -8.70 -36.88
C GLN A 367 -19.08 -9.35 -35.98
N ARG A 368 -18.80 -8.67 -34.89
CA ARG A 368 -18.06 -9.19 -33.73
C ARG A 368 -19.04 -9.86 -32.76
N PRO A 369 -18.57 -10.83 -31.95
CA PRO A 369 -19.37 -11.41 -30.88
C PRO A 369 -19.90 -10.33 -29.92
N GLN A 370 -21.07 -10.57 -29.31
CA GLN A 370 -21.55 -9.72 -28.22
C GLN A 370 -20.76 -10.06 -26.97
N ARG A 371 -19.98 -9.11 -26.49
CA ARG A 371 -19.08 -9.34 -25.37
C ARG A 371 -19.28 -8.28 -24.30
N CYS A 372 -19.79 -8.71 -23.15
CA CYS A 372 -20.14 -7.83 -22.03
C CYS A 372 -19.09 -7.82 -20.90
N THR A 373 -17.80 -7.71 -21.25
CA THR A 373 -16.69 -7.77 -20.28
C THR A 373 -16.83 -6.78 -19.12
N GLY A 374 -17.32 -5.56 -19.38
CA GLY A 374 -17.51 -4.56 -18.32
C GLY A 374 -18.58 -4.96 -17.30
N VAL A 375 -19.68 -5.58 -17.75
CA VAL A 375 -20.71 -6.14 -16.84
C VAL A 375 -20.14 -7.32 -16.07
N ALA A 376 -19.39 -8.21 -16.73
CA ALA A 376 -18.75 -9.35 -16.06
C ALA A 376 -17.82 -8.89 -14.93
N MET A 377 -17.00 -7.87 -15.17
CA MET A 377 -16.15 -7.26 -14.15
C MET A 377 -16.97 -6.66 -13.01
N SER A 378 -18.02 -5.89 -13.32
CA SER A 378 -18.90 -5.27 -12.33
C SER A 378 -19.56 -6.32 -11.43
N VAL A 379 -20.02 -7.44 -12.00
CA VAL A 379 -20.60 -8.56 -11.25
C VAL A 379 -19.55 -9.25 -10.36
N CYS A 380 -18.33 -9.49 -10.85
CA CYS A 380 -17.24 -10.06 -10.04
C CYS A 380 -16.86 -9.16 -8.86
N VAL A 381 -16.75 -7.85 -9.09
CA VAL A 381 -16.49 -6.87 -8.03
C VAL A 381 -17.66 -6.84 -7.04
N GLY A 382 -18.90 -6.80 -7.53
CA GLY A 382 -20.10 -6.81 -6.70
C GLY A 382 -20.22 -8.08 -5.84
N LEU A 383 -19.83 -9.25 -6.38
CA LEU A 383 -19.75 -10.50 -5.63
C LEU A 383 -18.73 -10.40 -4.49
N LEU A 384 -17.50 -9.94 -4.77
CA LEU A 384 -16.46 -9.84 -3.75
C LEU A 384 -16.75 -8.76 -2.70
N GLU A 385 -17.30 -7.62 -3.09
CA GLU A 385 -17.73 -6.57 -2.16
C GLU A 385 -18.88 -7.04 -1.25
N ALA A 386 -19.71 -7.96 -1.73
CA ALA A 386 -20.79 -8.55 -0.95
C ALA A 386 -20.30 -9.57 0.08
N THR A 387 -19.21 -10.29 -0.21
CA THR A 387 -18.79 -11.46 0.57
C THR A 387 -17.52 -11.25 1.39
N PHE A 388 -16.50 -10.57 0.86
CA PHE A 388 -15.15 -10.49 1.44
C PHE A 388 -14.59 -9.06 1.45
N ARG A 389 -15.19 -8.16 2.24
CA ARG A 389 -14.67 -6.78 2.40
C ARG A 389 -13.40 -6.75 3.25
N GLY A 390 -12.36 -6.07 2.74
CA GLY A 390 -11.11 -5.86 3.48
C GLY A 390 -10.16 -7.05 3.52
N GLN A 391 -10.40 -8.07 2.69
CA GLN A 391 -9.50 -9.20 2.47
C GLN A 391 -8.91 -9.14 1.06
N GLY A 392 -7.76 -9.78 0.84
CA GLY A 392 -7.18 -9.86 -0.49
C GLY A 392 -7.92 -10.86 -1.37
N ALA A 393 -8.36 -10.40 -2.53
CA ALA A 393 -8.97 -11.21 -3.55
C ALA A 393 -8.37 -10.89 -4.92
N ARG A 394 -8.34 -11.88 -5.82
CA ARG A 394 -7.84 -11.73 -7.18
C ARG A 394 -8.93 -12.13 -8.17
N ILE A 395 -9.41 -11.16 -8.95
CA ILE A 395 -10.22 -11.43 -10.14
C ILE A 395 -9.26 -11.72 -11.30
N MET A 396 -9.32 -12.93 -11.84
CA MET A 396 -8.53 -13.35 -12.98
C MET A 396 -9.42 -13.37 -14.21
N MET A 397 -9.28 -12.35 -15.05
CA MET A 397 -10.12 -12.15 -16.22
C MET A 397 -9.41 -12.61 -17.48
N PHE A 398 -10.04 -13.55 -18.19
CA PHE A 398 -9.54 -14.11 -19.44
C PHE A 398 -10.44 -13.60 -20.56
N VAL A 399 -9.86 -12.91 -21.54
CA VAL A 399 -10.61 -12.17 -22.56
C VAL A 399 -9.97 -12.37 -23.93
N GLY A 400 -10.66 -13.01 -24.88
CA GLY A 400 -10.16 -13.21 -26.25
C GLY A 400 -10.54 -12.11 -27.28
N GLY A 401 -10.71 -10.85 -26.88
CA GLY A 401 -11.26 -9.80 -27.75
C GLY A 401 -11.93 -8.61 -27.04
N PRO A 402 -12.22 -7.52 -27.76
CA PRO A 402 -12.71 -6.28 -27.16
C PRO A 402 -14.16 -6.40 -26.67
N PRO A 403 -14.54 -5.73 -25.57
CA PRO A 403 -15.95 -5.63 -25.18
C PRO A 403 -16.74 -4.82 -26.22
N THR A 404 -17.89 -5.34 -26.62
CA THR A 404 -18.72 -4.77 -27.70
C THR A 404 -20.11 -4.36 -27.26
N VAL A 405 -20.53 -4.75 -26.05
CA VAL A 405 -21.86 -4.48 -25.51
C VAL A 405 -21.76 -4.09 -24.03
N GLY A 406 -22.67 -3.22 -23.60
CA GLY A 406 -22.80 -2.83 -22.20
C GLY A 406 -21.80 -1.75 -21.75
N PRO A 407 -21.80 -1.41 -20.46
CA PRO A 407 -20.81 -0.52 -19.86
C PRO A 407 -19.39 -0.99 -20.17
N GLY A 408 -18.51 -0.06 -20.55
CA GLY A 408 -17.14 -0.37 -20.93
C GLY A 408 -16.98 -0.96 -22.33
N ALA A 409 -18.01 -0.91 -23.18
CA ALA A 409 -17.86 -1.24 -24.61
C ALA A 409 -16.79 -0.35 -25.27
N ILE A 410 -15.90 -0.98 -26.01
CA ILE A 410 -14.71 -0.34 -26.62
C ILE A 410 -14.89 -0.09 -28.11
N VAL A 411 -15.63 -0.96 -28.79
CA VAL A 411 -15.91 -0.88 -30.23
C VAL A 411 -17.30 -1.46 -30.47
N SER A 412 -18.01 -0.97 -31.48
CA SER A 412 -19.27 -1.62 -31.84
C SER A 412 -19.06 -3.02 -32.42
N ARG A 413 -20.18 -3.73 -32.57
CA ARG A 413 -20.19 -5.05 -33.18
C ARG A 413 -19.88 -5.01 -34.67
N ASP A 414 -20.16 -3.91 -35.37
CA ASP A 414 -19.97 -3.85 -36.81
C ASP A 414 -18.46 -3.83 -37.14
N ARG A 415 -17.99 -4.81 -37.92
CA ARG A 415 -16.58 -4.88 -38.32
C ARG A 415 -16.13 -3.74 -39.23
N LYS A 416 -17.07 -2.96 -39.80
CA LYS A 416 -16.75 -1.72 -40.51
C LYS A 416 -16.18 -0.63 -39.60
N GLU A 417 -16.53 -0.68 -38.31
CA GLU A 417 -15.91 0.19 -37.32
C GLU A 417 -14.59 -0.45 -36.86
N ASP A 418 -13.49 0.24 -37.14
CA ASP A 418 -12.17 -0.19 -36.72
C ASP A 418 -11.96 0.01 -35.22
N ILE A 419 -11.15 -0.86 -34.62
CA ILE A 419 -10.72 -0.69 -33.23
C ILE A 419 -9.74 0.49 -33.19
N ARG A 420 -9.90 1.38 -32.20
CA ARG A 420 -9.07 2.59 -32.04
C ARG A 420 -7.56 2.30 -32.23
N SER A 421 -6.90 3.17 -32.98
CA SER A 421 -5.44 3.23 -33.11
C SER A 421 -4.90 4.43 -32.33
N HIS A 422 -3.57 4.58 -32.28
CA HIS A 422 -2.91 5.73 -31.63
C HIS A 422 -3.03 7.04 -32.42
N THR A 423 -3.33 6.94 -33.71
CA THR A 423 -3.50 8.05 -34.67
C THR A 423 -4.92 8.58 -34.60
#